data_AF-A0A7S1QLD6-F1
#
_entry.id   AF-A0A7S1QLD6-F1
#
_cell.length_a   1.000
_cell.length_b   1.000
_cell.length_c   1.000
_cell.angle_alpha   90.00
_cell.angle_beta   90.00
_cell.angle_gamma   90.00
#
_symmetry.space_group_name_H-M   'P 1'
#
loop_
_entity.id
_entity.type
_entity.pdbx_description
1 polymer ?
#
loop_
_entity_poly.entity_id
_entity_poly.type
_entity_poly.pdbx_seq_one_letter_code
_entity_poly.pdbx_strand_id
1 'polypeptide(L)'
;KIVESISYKFSAMWDEYLSWFKFSIGISEPGVFSLAAAYNHELHTVKAQLSSDLNMQGFSQYWCTYYGLDMAPAYVLNPSSFFKLALEKLPAQATTDSEKHLYGEFVQSYGTHYVCYGAFGGSVHLNQFLSKHIAGNYSLDQVSHQLSLGFHLYLFNISTGGFHNKSDIHMADWFKENAHTYMFFQGGAPAYQTNTTVGEWMQSIPDYAGLLNTTLCPLTDLVSWDATRKASLKKYIKEYLK
;
A
#
# COMPACT_ATOMS: atom_id res chain seq x y z
N LYS A 1 -11.12 0.70 -10.51
CA LYS A 1 -11.99 -0.12 -9.64
C LYS A 1 -12.33 0.70 -8.40
N ILE A 2 -13.60 0.67 -7.96
CA ILE A 2 -14.04 1.28 -6.70
C ILE A 2 -14.25 0.17 -5.68
N VAL A 3 -13.81 0.38 -4.44
CA VAL A 3 -14.02 -0.51 -3.30
C VAL A 3 -14.52 0.33 -2.13
N GLU A 4 -15.52 -0.15 -1.40
CA GLU A 4 -16.06 0.49 -0.20
C GLU A 4 -16.18 -0.55 0.92
N SER A 5 -15.74 -0.21 2.12
CA SER A 5 -15.80 -1.07 3.30
C SER A 5 -16.06 -0.26 4.58
N ILE A 6 -16.59 -0.92 5.62
CA ILE A 6 -16.78 -0.33 6.95
C ILE A 6 -16.00 -1.17 7.95
N SER A 7 -15.17 -0.51 8.77
CA SER A 7 -14.31 -1.14 9.76
C SER A 7 -14.52 -0.52 11.14
N TYR A 8 -14.57 -1.38 12.16
CA TYR A 8 -14.68 -0.99 13.58
C TYR A 8 -13.39 -1.21 14.36
N LYS A 9 -12.38 -1.82 13.74
CA LYS A 9 -11.10 -2.21 14.34
C LYS A 9 -9.97 -2.01 13.34
N PHE A 10 -8.81 -1.57 13.84
CA PHE A 10 -7.60 -1.37 13.02
C PHE A 10 -7.13 -2.66 12.35
N SER A 11 -7.25 -3.81 13.02
CA SER A 11 -6.80 -5.10 12.47
C SER A 11 -7.50 -5.47 11.16
N ALA A 12 -8.80 -5.17 11.01
CA ALA A 12 -9.54 -5.46 9.79
C ALA A 12 -9.04 -4.60 8.60
N MET A 13 -8.80 -3.31 8.84
CA MET A 13 -8.18 -2.43 7.85
C MET A 13 -6.76 -2.85 7.50
N TRP A 14 -6.00 -3.29 8.49
CA TRP A 14 -4.64 -3.75 8.32
C TRP A 14 -4.58 -4.98 7.39
N ASP A 15 -5.48 -5.94 7.59
CA ASP A 15 -5.59 -7.12 6.72
C ASP A 15 -6.00 -6.73 5.29
N GLU A 16 -6.93 -5.78 5.12
CA GLU A 16 -7.32 -5.24 3.81
C GLU A 16 -6.14 -4.56 3.11
N TYR A 17 -5.38 -3.71 3.81
CA TYR A 17 -4.20 -3.03 3.29
C TYR A 17 -3.11 -4.02 2.88
N LEU A 18 -2.84 -5.04 3.71
CA LEU A 18 -1.88 -6.09 3.40
C LEU A 18 -2.27 -6.90 2.16
N SER A 19 -3.56 -7.09 1.91
CA SER A 19 -4.04 -7.82 0.72
C SER A 19 -3.63 -7.17 -0.60
N TRP A 20 -3.30 -5.87 -0.59
CA TRP A 20 -2.83 -5.16 -1.78
C TRP A 20 -1.40 -5.51 -2.14
N PHE A 21 -0.61 -6.07 -1.22
CA PHE A 21 0.75 -6.53 -1.50
C PHE A 21 0.73 -8.04 -1.73
N LYS A 22 1.02 -8.47 -2.96
CA LYS A 22 1.09 -9.89 -3.32
C LYS A 22 2.55 -10.37 -3.34
N PHE A 23 2.78 -11.58 -2.86
CA PHE A 23 4.10 -12.21 -2.87
C PHE A 23 4.04 -13.48 -3.72
N SER A 24 4.98 -13.63 -4.65
CA SER A 24 5.02 -14.85 -5.48
C SER A 24 5.50 -16.05 -4.67
N ILE A 25 6.42 -15.85 -3.72
CA ILE A 25 6.93 -16.88 -2.79
C ILE A 25 7.38 -16.23 -1.46
N GLY A 26 6.81 -16.67 -0.33
CA GLY A 26 7.57 -16.92 0.90
C GLY A 26 7.90 -15.78 1.86
N ILE A 27 6.97 -14.85 2.15
CA ILE A 27 6.95 -14.21 3.48
C ILE A 27 5.61 -14.56 4.14
N SER A 28 5.59 -15.71 4.82
CA SER A 28 4.53 -16.06 5.76
C SER A 28 4.84 -15.57 7.18
N GLU A 29 5.94 -14.83 7.38
CA GLU A 29 6.40 -14.38 8.69
C GLU A 29 5.65 -13.12 9.14
N PRO A 30 4.83 -13.19 10.20
CA PRO A 30 4.08 -12.06 10.72
C PRO A 30 5.05 -11.05 11.36
N GLY A 31 5.12 -9.81 10.85
CA GLY A 31 5.79 -8.69 11.55
C GLY A 31 6.65 -7.76 10.70
N VAL A 32 7.21 -8.22 9.58
CA VAL A 32 8.06 -7.37 8.71
C VAL A 32 7.27 -6.17 8.16
N PHE A 33 5.99 -6.37 7.85
CA PHE A 33 5.13 -5.30 7.35
C PHE A 33 4.53 -4.41 8.42
N SER A 34 4.39 -4.87 9.68
CA SER A 34 3.88 -4.00 10.75
C SER A 34 4.84 -2.85 11.05
N LEU A 35 6.16 -3.07 10.88
CA LEU A 35 7.18 -2.04 10.96
C LEU A 35 7.15 -1.09 9.75
N ALA A 36 7.06 -1.60 8.52
CA ALA A 36 6.96 -0.75 7.31
C ALA A 36 5.69 0.11 7.31
N ALA A 37 4.59 -0.43 7.79
CA ALA A 37 3.32 0.27 7.95
C ALA A 37 3.28 1.28 9.09
N ALA A 38 4.13 1.13 10.11
CA ALA A 38 4.27 2.12 11.16
C ALA A 38 4.75 3.49 10.61
N TYR A 39 5.39 3.50 9.43
CA TYR A 39 5.84 4.70 8.72
C TYR A 39 4.89 5.16 7.61
N ASN A 40 3.79 4.44 7.37
CA ASN A 40 2.78 4.87 6.41
C ASN A 40 1.84 5.89 7.08
N HIS A 41 1.76 7.09 6.52
CA HIS A 41 0.99 8.19 7.09
C HIS A 41 -0.52 7.88 7.17
N GLU A 42 -1.09 7.22 6.14
CA GLU A 42 -2.50 6.79 6.16
C GLU A 42 -2.75 5.80 7.30
N LEU A 43 -1.95 4.75 7.40
CA LEU A 43 -2.12 3.74 8.45
C LEU A 43 -1.87 4.30 9.84
N HIS A 44 -0.95 5.25 9.99
CA HIS A 44 -0.77 5.98 11.24
C HIS A 44 -2.03 6.78 11.60
N THR A 45 -2.63 7.50 10.64
CA THR A 45 -3.90 8.22 10.85
C THR A 45 -5.03 7.26 11.22
N VAL A 46 -5.22 6.18 10.45
CA VAL A 46 -6.25 5.16 10.70
C VAL A 46 -6.05 4.53 12.09
N LYS A 47 -4.82 4.18 12.45
CA LYS A 47 -4.48 3.64 13.77
C LYS A 47 -4.81 4.64 14.86
N ALA A 48 -4.39 5.90 14.75
CA ALA A 48 -4.66 6.93 15.74
C ALA A 48 -6.18 7.13 15.93
N GLN A 49 -6.95 7.17 14.84
CA GLN A 49 -8.40 7.35 14.87
C GLN A 49 -9.14 6.13 15.43
N LEU A 50 -8.66 4.91 15.20
CA LEU A 50 -9.30 3.68 15.68
C LEU A 50 -8.77 3.15 17.03
N SER A 51 -7.57 3.55 17.46
CA SER A 51 -6.91 3.01 18.66
C SER A 51 -7.62 3.30 19.98
N SER A 52 -8.56 4.25 19.99
CA SER A 52 -9.39 4.54 21.15
C SER A 52 -10.63 3.64 21.26
N ASP A 53 -10.91 2.79 20.25
CA ASP A 53 -12.18 2.07 20.09
C ASP A 53 -13.42 2.99 20.03
N LEU A 54 -13.25 4.31 19.90
CA LEU A 54 -14.36 5.27 19.94
C LEU A 54 -14.90 5.64 18.57
N ASN A 55 -14.23 5.25 17.49
CA ASN A 55 -14.61 5.61 16.12
C ASN A 55 -14.91 4.37 15.26
N MET A 56 -15.86 4.53 14.35
CA MET A 56 -16.10 3.68 13.20
C MET A 56 -15.49 4.36 11.97
N GLN A 57 -14.98 3.57 11.04
CA GLN A 57 -14.42 4.04 9.79
C GLN A 57 -15.24 3.53 8.60
N GLY A 58 -15.61 4.43 7.69
CA GLY A 58 -15.86 4.06 6.30
C GLY A 58 -14.61 4.30 5.46
N PHE A 59 -14.28 3.32 4.63
CA PHE A 59 -13.17 3.35 3.70
C PHE A 59 -13.72 3.24 2.29
N SER A 60 -13.29 4.14 1.42
CA SER A 60 -13.57 4.07 -0.01
C SER A 60 -12.29 4.28 -0.80
N GLN A 61 -12.11 3.50 -1.85
CA GLN A 61 -10.92 3.54 -2.69
C GLN A 61 -11.30 3.67 -4.15
N TYR A 62 -10.60 4.55 -4.87
CA TYR A 62 -10.47 4.46 -6.31
C TYR A 62 -9.05 4.03 -6.68
N TRP A 63 -8.98 3.17 -7.69
CA TRP A 63 -7.73 2.66 -8.23
C TRP A 63 -7.78 2.56 -9.75
N CYS A 64 -6.75 3.05 -10.42
CA CYS A 64 -6.53 2.87 -11.86
C CYS A 64 -5.07 2.53 -12.17
N THR A 65 -4.85 1.61 -13.10
CA THR A 65 -3.52 1.19 -13.54
C THR A 65 -3.35 1.60 -14.99
N TYR A 66 -2.25 2.27 -15.29
CA TYR A 66 -1.87 2.72 -16.64
C TYR A 66 -0.73 1.89 -17.21
N TYR A 67 0.23 1.50 -16.36
CA TYR A 67 1.39 0.74 -16.78
C TYR A 67 1.58 -0.50 -15.92
N GLY A 68 2.10 -1.55 -16.55
CA GLY A 68 2.59 -2.74 -15.88
C GLY A 68 4.07 -2.91 -16.19
N LEU A 69 4.86 -3.19 -15.17
CA LEU A 69 6.21 -3.70 -15.29
C LEU A 69 6.15 -5.19 -14.95
N ASP A 70 6.68 -6.03 -15.84
CA ASP A 70 6.87 -7.46 -15.59
C ASP A 70 8.33 -7.80 -15.89
N MET A 71 9.03 -8.32 -14.88
CA MET A 71 10.44 -8.70 -14.94
C MET A 71 10.61 -10.23 -14.84
N ALA A 72 9.54 -11.00 -14.96
CA ALA A 72 9.63 -12.44 -15.01
C ALA A 72 9.98 -12.96 -16.42
N PRO A 73 10.71 -14.09 -16.53
CA PRO A 73 11.34 -14.83 -15.44
C PRO A 73 12.73 -14.27 -15.06
N ALA A 74 13.12 -14.40 -13.79
CA ALA A 74 14.35 -13.79 -13.26
C ALA A 74 15.64 -14.15 -14.03
N TYR A 75 15.72 -15.36 -14.61
CA TYR A 75 16.92 -15.83 -15.29
C TYR A 75 17.24 -15.10 -16.60
N VAL A 76 16.26 -14.40 -17.19
CA VAL A 76 16.52 -13.56 -18.38
C VAL A 76 16.99 -12.16 -18.03
N LEU A 77 16.91 -11.79 -16.74
CA LEU A 77 17.36 -10.49 -16.27
C LEU A 77 18.89 -10.48 -16.16
N ASN A 78 19.48 -9.37 -16.58
CA ASN A 78 20.87 -9.07 -16.31
C ASN A 78 20.96 -8.17 -15.09
N PRO A 79 21.31 -8.69 -13.90
CA PRO A 79 21.51 -7.83 -12.75
C PRO A 79 22.66 -6.85 -12.99
N SER A 80 22.57 -5.70 -12.33
CA SER A 80 23.55 -4.63 -12.49
C SER A 80 24.97 -5.12 -12.16
N SER A 81 25.96 -4.53 -12.81
CA SER A 81 27.37 -4.83 -12.57
C SER A 81 27.77 -4.59 -11.10
N PHE A 82 27.18 -3.58 -10.45
CA PHE A 82 27.38 -3.34 -9.02
C PHE A 82 26.80 -4.42 -8.13
N PHE A 83 25.59 -4.93 -8.43
CA PHE A 83 25.01 -6.05 -7.69
C PHE A 83 25.86 -7.31 -7.81
N LYS A 84 26.32 -7.63 -9.03
CA LYS A 84 27.21 -8.77 -9.30
C LYS A 84 28.51 -8.64 -8.49
N LEU A 85 29.16 -7.49 -8.58
CA LEU A 85 30.40 -7.21 -7.84
C LEU A 85 30.19 -7.31 -6.33
N ALA A 86 29.12 -6.71 -5.79
CA ALA A 86 28.83 -6.75 -4.37
C ALA A 86 28.62 -8.19 -3.88
N LEU A 87 27.89 -9.01 -4.63
CA LEU A 87 27.69 -10.42 -4.31
C LEU A 87 29.02 -11.19 -4.36
N GLU A 88 29.84 -11.01 -5.39
CA GLU A 88 31.13 -11.68 -5.53
C GLU A 88 32.11 -11.35 -4.39
N LYS A 89 31.98 -10.17 -3.78
CA LYS A 89 32.77 -9.76 -2.61
C LYS A 89 32.30 -10.38 -1.30
N LEU A 90 31.11 -10.98 -1.25
CA LEU A 90 30.69 -11.72 -0.07
C LEU A 90 31.53 -12.98 0.12
N PRO A 91 31.71 -13.44 1.37
CA PRO A 91 32.29 -14.75 1.62
C PRO A 91 31.38 -15.84 1.04
N ALA A 92 31.96 -16.95 0.61
CA ALA A 92 31.22 -18.05 -0.01
C ALA A 92 30.17 -18.66 0.94
N GLN A 93 30.35 -18.51 2.25
CA GLN A 93 29.41 -18.91 3.29
C GLN A 93 29.28 -17.81 4.34
N ALA A 94 28.18 -17.82 5.10
CA ALA A 94 27.93 -16.90 6.21
C ALA A 94 28.00 -17.66 7.56
N THR A 95 29.19 -18.12 7.93
CA THR A 95 29.38 -19.00 9.12
C THR A 95 29.80 -18.23 10.36
N THR A 96 30.73 -17.30 10.22
CA THR A 96 31.22 -16.47 11.33
C THR A 96 30.42 -15.18 11.46
N ASP A 97 30.49 -14.52 12.62
CA ASP A 97 29.77 -13.26 12.83
C ASP A 97 30.24 -12.13 11.90
N SER A 98 31.54 -12.10 11.57
CA SER A 98 32.10 -11.16 10.59
C SER A 98 31.54 -11.41 9.18
N GLU A 99 31.44 -12.67 8.77
CA GLU A 99 30.83 -13.03 7.48
C GLU A 99 29.34 -12.69 7.44
N LYS A 100 28.61 -13.02 8.51
CA LYS A 100 27.19 -12.67 8.66
C LYS A 100 26.95 -11.17 8.63
N HIS A 101 27.86 -10.37 9.20
CA HIS A 101 27.78 -8.92 9.13
C HIS A 101 27.83 -8.43 7.68
N LEU A 102 28.74 -8.95 6.85
CA LEU A 102 28.81 -8.60 5.42
C LEU A 102 27.55 -8.95 4.63
N TYR A 103 26.96 -10.12 4.92
CA TYR A 103 25.66 -10.48 4.34
C TYR A 103 24.53 -9.55 4.83
N GLY A 104 24.61 -9.08 6.08
CA GLY A 104 23.71 -8.08 6.64
C GLY A 104 23.78 -6.75 5.91
N GLU A 105 24.98 -6.22 5.70
CA GLU A 105 25.21 -5.00 4.91
C GLU A 105 24.68 -5.14 3.48
N PHE A 106 24.88 -6.32 2.86
CA PHE A 106 24.34 -6.60 1.53
C PHE A 106 22.81 -6.58 1.50
N VAL A 107 22.16 -7.27 2.45
CA VAL A 107 20.69 -7.30 2.56
C VAL A 107 20.12 -5.93 2.91
N GLN A 108 20.80 -5.14 3.74
CA GLN A 108 20.38 -3.76 4.03
C GLN A 108 20.48 -2.87 2.78
N SER A 109 21.49 -3.09 1.94
CA SER A 109 21.73 -2.30 0.73
C SER A 109 20.78 -2.65 -0.42
N TYR A 110 20.50 -3.94 -0.63
CA TYR A 110 19.75 -4.44 -1.79
C TYR A 110 18.36 -4.98 -1.44
N GLY A 111 18.02 -5.05 -0.15
CA GLY A 111 16.81 -5.69 0.35
C GLY A 111 16.90 -7.22 0.39
N THR A 112 15.78 -7.84 0.75
CA THR A 112 15.61 -9.30 0.73
C THR A 112 14.89 -9.79 -0.53
N HIS A 113 14.26 -8.86 -1.25
CA HIS A 113 13.41 -9.10 -2.41
C HIS A 113 13.66 -8.03 -3.48
N TYR A 114 13.29 -8.34 -4.71
CA TYR A 114 13.20 -7.35 -5.79
C TYR A 114 11.77 -7.30 -6.33
N VAL A 115 11.42 -6.17 -6.96
CA VAL A 115 10.15 -6.00 -7.66
C VAL A 115 10.20 -6.81 -8.96
N CYS A 116 9.46 -7.92 -9.02
CA CYS A 116 9.35 -8.72 -10.25
C CYS A 116 8.10 -8.38 -11.07
N TYR A 117 7.11 -7.75 -10.43
CA TYR A 117 5.99 -7.13 -11.13
C TYR A 117 5.59 -5.84 -10.41
N GLY A 118 5.27 -4.79 -11.16
CA GLY A 118 4.78 -3.53 -10.61
C GLY A 118 3.61 -3.01 -11.43
N ALA A 119 2.49 -2.68 -10.77
CA ALA A 119 1.39 -1.96 -11.37
C ALA A 119 1.53 -0.47 -11.04
N PHE A 120 1.60 0.38 -12.06
CA PHE A 120 1.75 1.82 -11.92
C PHE A 120 0.50 2.56 -12.38
N GLY A 121 0.12 3.61 -11.67
CA GLY A 121 -1.04 4.42 -12.00
C GLY A 121 -1.35 5.40 -10.88
N GLY A 122 -2.64 5.54 -10.54
CA GLY A 122 -3.06 6.37 -9.42
C GLY A 122 -4.13 5.70 -8.56
N SER A 123 -4.03 5.94 -7.26
CA SER A 123 -5.07 5.60 -6.30
C SER A 123 -5.37 6.77 -5.38
N VAL A 124 -6.62 6.83 -4.94
CA VAL A 124 -7.05 7.75 -3.88
C VAL A 124 -7.89 6.98 -2.89
N HIS A 125 -7.53 7.11 -1.61
CA HIS A 125 -8.22 6.50 -0.49
C HIS A 125 -8.93 7.60 0.29
N LEU A 126 -10.23 7.40 0.50
CA LEU A 126 -11.07 8.26 1.31
C LEU A 126 -11.37 7.51 2.61
N ASN A 127 -10.90 8.07 3.72
CA ASN A 127 -11.14 7.54 5.05
C ASN A 127 -12.06 8.50 5.79
N GLN A 128 -13.24 8.02 6.19
CA GLN A 128 -14.22 8.79 6.93
C GLN A 128 -14.41 8.17 8.31
N PHE A 129 -14.17 8.96 9.35
CA PHE A 129 -14.29 8.52 10.74
C PHE A 129 -15.48 9.20 11.39
N LEU A 130 -16.27 8.42 12.10
CA LEU A 130 -17.40 8.89 12.88
C LEU A 130 -17.35 8.25 14.26
N SER A 131 -17.61 9.03 15.32
CA SER A 131 -17.70 8.45 16.66
C SER A 131 -18.78 7.37 16.73
N LYS A 132 -18.45 6.22 17.35
CA LYS A 132 -19.39 5.12 17.62
C LYS A 132 -20.59 5.59 18.44
N HIS A 133 -20.42 6.59 19.30
CA HIS A 133 -21.54 7.18 20.05
C HIS A 133 -22.55 7.86 19.11
N ILE A 134 -22.06 8.67 18.16
CA ILE A 134 -22.92 9.33 17.16
C ILE A 134 -23.50 8.27 16.21
N ALA A 135 -22.69 7.35 15.71
CA ALA A 135 -23.14 6.27 14.84
C ALA A 135 -24.21 5.39 15.50
N GLY A 136 -24.13 5.16 16.81
CA GLY A 136 -25.11 4.38 17.58
C GLY A 136 -26.49 5.01 17.69
N ASN A 137 -26.63 6.30 17.38
CA ASN A 137 -27.94 6.98 17.32
C ASN A 137 -28.69 6.71 16.01
N TYR A 138 -28.05 6.03 15.04
CA TYR A 138 -28.60 5.78 13.71
C TYR A 138 -28.47 4.30 13.33
N SER A 139 -29.29 3.86 12.38
CA SER A 139 -29.14 2.52 11.81
C SER A 139 -27.86 2.41 10.98
N LEU A 140 -27.32 1.19 10.86
CA LEU A 140 -26.14 0.92 10.03
C LEU A 140 -26.37 1.36 8.58
N ASP A 141 -27.56 1.17 8.03
CA ASP A 141 -27.90 1.59 6.66
C ASP A 141 -27.87 3.11 6.51
N GLN A 142 -28.37 3.87 7.48
CA GLN A 142 -28.30 5.32 7.45
C GLN A 142 -26.85 5.81 7.49
N VAL A 143 -26.05 5.22 8.37
CA VAL A 143 -24.63 5.56 8.50
C VAL A 143 -23.85 5.20 7.23
N SER A 144 -24.05 3.99 6.71
CA SER A 144 -23.46 3.50 5.46
C SER A 144 -23.82 4.39 4.27
N HIS A 145 -25.09 4.79 4.18
CA HIS A 145 -25.54 5.72 3.15
C HIS A 145 -24.82 7.08 3.23
N GLN A 146 -24.63 7.65 4.43
CA GLN A 146 -23.89 8.90 4.58
C GLN A 146 -22.41 8.77 4.21
N LEU A 147 -21.77 7.65 4.53
CA LEU A 147 -20.40 7.36 4.09
C LEU A 147 -20.32 7.31 2.56
N SER A 148 -21.23 6.58 1.91
CA SER A 148 -21.29 6.49 0.45
C SER A 148 -21.56 7.85 -0.22
N LEU A 149 -22.46 8.67 0.34
CA LEU A 149 -22.66 10.05 -0.15
C LEU A 149 -21.39 10.89 -0.01
N GLY A 150 -20.64 10.72 1.07
CA GLY A 150 -19.32 11.34 1.24
C GLY A 150 -18.36 10.95 0.13
N PHE A 151 -18.26 9.65 -0.16
CA PHE A 151 -17.45 9.15 -1.28
C PHE A 151 -17.82 9.83 -2.62
N HIS A 152 -19.10 9.83 -2.99
CA HIS A 152 -19.56 10.44 -4.23
C HIS A 152 -19.35 11.96 -4.24
N LEU A 153 -19.44 12.63 -3.10
CA LEU A 153 -19.19 14.08 -3.01
C LEU A 153 -17.70 14.41 -3.20
N TYR A 154 -16.82 13.74 -2.45
CA TYR A 154 -15.39 14.04 -2.45
C TYR A 154 -14.70 13.54 -3.71
N LEU A 155 -15.18 12.45 -4.31
CA LEU A 155 -14.63 11.83 -5.51
C LEU A 155 -15.60 11.92 -6.70
N PHE A 156 -16.38 12.99 -6.78
CA PHE A 156 -17.40 13.19 -7.82
C PHE A 156 -16.88 13.04 -9.25
N ASN A 157 -15.68 13.56 -9.54
CA ASN A 157 -15.04 13.45 -10.86
C ASN A 157 -14.68 12.00 -11.25
N ILE A 158 -14.68 11.08 -10.29
CA ILE A 158 -14.36 9.66 -10.46
C ILE A 158 -15.63 8.82 -10.42
N SER A 159 -16.51 9.11 -9.47
CA SER A 159 -17.75 8.36 -9.24
C SER A 159 -18.88 9.32 -8.92
N THR A 160 -19.75 9.54 -9.88
CA THR A 160 -20.90 10.42 -9.69
C THR A 160 -22.02 9.77 -8.90
N GLY A 161 -22.01 8.45 -8.65
CA GLY A 161 -23.06 7.77 -7.88
C GLY A 161 -24.47 7.87 -8.50
N GLY A 162 -24.56 8.19 -9.79
CA GLY A 162 -25.84 8.47 -10.47
C GLY A 162 -26.33 9.91 -10.37
N PHE A 163 -25.62 10.78 -9.64
CA PHE A 163 -25.90 12.21 -9.56
C PHE A 163 -25.44 12.95 -10.82
N HIS A 164 -26.18 13.98 -11.22
CA HIS A 164 -25.82 14.82 -12.36
C HIS A 164 -24.87 15.94 -11.99
N ASN A 165 -25.07 16.56 -10.82
CA ASN A 165 -24.21 17.61 -10.28
C ASN A 165 -23.75 17.28 -8.87
N LYS A 166 -22.55 17.76 -8.51
CA LYS A 166 -22.00 17.61 -7.16
C LYS A 166 -22.89 18.26 -6.09
N SER A 167 -23.62 19.32 -6.45
CA SER A 167 -24.58 20.00 -5.58
C SER A 167 -25.80 19.16 -5.22
N ASP A 168 -26.09 18.12 -6.00
CA ASP A 168 -27.26 17.24 -5.79
C ASP A 168 -27.01 16.23 -4.65
N ILE A 169 -25.76 16.15 -4.17
CA ILE A 169 -25.34 15.25 -3.10
C ILE A 169 -25.51 15.97 -1.76
N HIS A 170 -26.52 15.55 -1.01
CA HIS A 170 -26.86 16.14 0.28
C HIS A 170 -26.55 15.18 1.44
N MET A 171 -25.44 15.44 2.13
CA MET A 171 -25.16 14.78 3.41
C MET A 171 -25.94 15.43 4.55
N ALA A 172 -26.41 14.60 5.48
CA ALA A 172 -27.11 15.04 6.68
C ALA A 172 -26.20 15.90 7.56
N ASP A 173 -26.78 16.91 8.23
CA ASP A 173 -26.03 17.86 9.06
C ASP A 173 -25.27 17.16 10.18
N TRP A 174 -25.92 16.21 10.88
CA TRP A 174 -25.29 15.42 11.93
C TRP A 174 -24.03 14.69 11.44
N PHE A 175 -24.00 14.25 10.17
CA PHE A 175 -22.85 13.56 9.63
C PHE A 175 -21.75 14.55 9.28
N LYS A 176 -22.09 15.65 8.58
CA LYS A 176 -21.13 16.72 8.21
C LYS A 176 -20.41 17.31 9.42
N GLU A 177 -21.14 17.51 10.52
CA GLU A 177 -20.61 18.12 11.74
C GLU A 177 -19.72 17.18 12.56
N ASN A 178 -19.90 15.86 12.42
CA ASN A 178 -19.25 14.87 13.28
C ASN A 178 -18.27 13.94 12.55
N ALA A 179 -18.30 13.90 11.22
CA ALA A 179 -17.42 13.05 10.43
C ALA A 179 -16.09 13.74 10.12
N HIS A 180 -14.98 13.05 10.41
CA HIS A 180 -13.65 13.47 9.99
C HIS A 180 -13.24 12.73 8.73
N THR A 181 -12.93 13.46 7.67
CA THR A 181 -12.60 12.89 6.37
C THR A 181 -11.14 13.17 6.01
N TYR A 182 -10.43 12.13 5.58
CA TYR A 182 -9.04 12.21 5.11
C TYR A 182 -8.94 11.59 3.72
N MET A 183 -8.16 12.23 2.85
CA MET A 183 -7.84 11.75 1.51
C MET A 183 -6.35 11.47 1.41
N PHE A 184 -6.00 10.29 0.92
CA PHE A 184 -4.63 9.89 0.66
C PHE A 184 -4.48 9.54 -0.80
N PHE A 185 -3.59 10.25 -1.49
CA PHE A 185 -3.35 10.07 -2.90
C PHE A 185 -2.03 9.36 -3.14
N GLN A 186 -1.97 8.55 -4.19
CA GLN A 186 -0.77 7.88 -4.66
C GLN A 186 -0.76 7.97 -6.19
N GLY A 187 0.39 8.34 -6.76
CA GLY A 187 0.47 8.75 -8.17
C GLY A 187 -0.29 10.05 -8.47
N GLY A 188 -0.22 10.48 -9.72
CA GLY A 188 -0.67 11.80 -10.16
C GLY A 188 0.24 12.93 -9.68
N ALA A 189 0.05 14.11 -10.25
CA ALA A 189 0.85 15.29 -9.90
C ALA A 189 0.50 15.76 -8.47
N PRO A 190 1.50 15.99 -7.59
CA PRO A 190 1.26 16.41 -6.21
C PRO A 190 0.45 17.71 -6.08
N ALA A 191 0.56 18.62 -7.05
CA ALA A 191 -0.18 19.89 -7.08
C ALA A 191 -1.71 19.72 -7.13
N TYR A 192 -2.21 18.56 -7.54
CA TYR A 192 -3.65 18.28 -7.68
C TYR A 192 -4.18 17.30 -6.63
N GLN A 193 -3.38 16.93 -5.63
CA GLN A 193 -3.80 15.96 -4.61
C GLN A 193 -4.69 16.62 -3.53
N THR A 194 -5.82 17.18 -3.95
CA THR A 194 -6.82 17.82 -3.07
C THR A 194 -8.23 17.37 -3.40
N ASN A 195 -9.18 17.63 -2.50
CA ASN A 195 -10.60 17.31 -2.69
C ASN A 195 -11.31 18.15 -3.77
N THR A 196 -10.69 19.26 -4.21
CA THR A 196 -11.25 20.14 -5.25
C THR A 196 -10.63 19.93 -6.61
N THR A 197 -9.47 19.26 -6.69
CA THR A 197 -8.69 19.08 -7.92
C THR A 197 -8.57 17.61 -8.35
N VAL A 198 -9.50 16.77 -7.88
CA VAL A 198 -9.52 15.32 -8.16
C VAL A 198 -9.59 15.04 -9.66
N GLY A 199 -10.30 15.87 -10.43
CA GLY A 199 -10.39 15.73 -11.89
C GLY A 199 -9.03 15.93 -12.57
N GLU A 200 -8.33 17.01 -12.22
CA GLU A 200 -6.99 17.34 -12.71
C GLU A 200 -5.96 16.31 -12.26
N TRP A 201 -6.05 15.86 -11.01
CA TRP A 201 -5.23 14.77 -10.50
C TRP A 201 -5.40 13.53 -11.36
N MET A 202 -6.64 13.11 -11.63
CA MET A 202 -6.91 11.94 -12.44
C MET A 202 -6.32 12.04 -13.86
N GLN A 203 -6.41 13.22 -14.48
CA GLN A 203 -5.83 13.46 -15.80
C GLN A 203 -4.30 13.45 -15.81
N SER A 204 -3.65 13.76 -14.68
CA SER A 204 -2.19 13.76 -14.56
C SER A 204 -1.58 12.37 -14.32
N ILE A 205 -2.38 11.37 -13.97
CA ILE A 205 -1.89 10.03 -13.61
C ILE A 205 -1.01 9.39 -14.70
N PRO A 206 -1.33 9.46 -16.00
CA PRO A 206 -0.49 8.87 -17.04
C PRO A 206 0.95 9.38 -17.03
N ASP A 207 1.16 10.68 -16.74
CA ASP A 207 2.48 11.31 -16.76
C ASP A 207 3.19 11.23 -15.39
N TYR A 208 2.42 11.01 -14.32
CA TYR A 208 2.89 10.98 -12.94
C TYR A 208 2.50 9.68 -12.23
N ALA A 209 2.60 8.55 -12.92
CA ALA A 209 2.17 7.26 -12.39
C ALA A 209 2.99 6.83 -11.17
N GLY A 210 2.33 6.56 -10.05
CA GLY A 210 2.93 5.99 -8.86
C GLY A 210 2.90 4.46 -8.88
N LEU A 211 3.86 3.81 -8.22
CA LEU A 211 3.83 2.36 -8.01
C LEU A 211 2.69 2.03 -7.04
N LEU A 212 1.63 1.36 -7.50
CA LEU A 212 0.44 1.08 -6.70
C LEU A 212 0.47 -0.30 -6.04
N ASN A 213 0.77 -1.33 -6.83
CA ASN A 213 0.88 -2.72 -6.37
C ASN A 213 2.20 -3.29 -6.87
N THR A 214 2.82 -4.13 -6.06
CA THR A 214 4.05 -4.83 -6.42
C THR A 214 3.91 -6.31 -6.09
N THR A 215 4.47 -7.14 -6.97
CA THR A 215 4.85 -8.50 -6.59
C THR A 215 6.34 -8.52 -6.29
N LEU A 216 6.67 -8.94 -5.08
CA LEU A 216 8.04 -9.12 -4.65
C LEU A 216 8.45 -10.57 -4.86
N CYS A 217 9.60 -10.76 -5.51
CA CYS A 217 10.25 -12.05 -5.71
C CYS A 217 11.56 -12.11 -4.90
N PRO A 218 11.99 -13.30 -4.45
CA PRO A 218 13.24 -13.45 -3.71
C PRO A 218 14.44 -12.86 -4.45
N LEU A 219 15.26 -12.05 -3.76
CA LEU A 219 16.46 -11.45 -4.36
C LEU A 219 17.41 -12.51 -4.95
N THR A 220 17.44 -13.71 -4.34
CA THR A 220 18.26 -14.84 -4.78
C THR A 220 17.89 -15.38 -6.17
N ASP A 221 16.71 -15.04 -6.69
CA ASP A 221 16.31 -15.46 -8.04
C ASP A 221 17.12 -14.72 -9.11
N LEU A 222 17.61 -13.51 -8.79
CA LEU A 222 18.52 -12.76 -9.65
C LEU A 222 19.92 -13.39 -9.70
N VAL A 223 20.28 -14.29 -8.77
CA VAL A 223 21.59 -14.93 -8.73
C VAL A 223 21.55 -16.25 -9.49
N SER A 224 22.01 -16.24 -10.74
CA SER A 224 22.09 -17.45 -11.59
C SER A 224 23.52 -17.94 -11.81
N TRP A 225 24.53 -17.09 -11.60
CA TRP A 225 25.94 -17.38 -11.92
C TRP A 225 26.77 -17.92 -10.74
N ASP A 226 26.29 -17.77 -9.50
CA ASP A 226 27.00 -18.24 -8.30
C ASP A 226 26.06 -19.02 -7.38
N ALA A 227 26.01 -20.35 -7.58
CA ALA A 227 25.14 -21.24 -6.81
C ALA A 227 25.48 -21.29 -5.31
N THR A 228 26.77 -21.16 -4.98
CA THR A 228 27.26 -21.23 -3.59
C THR A 228 26.77 -20.01 -2.81
N ARG A 229 27.06 -18.81 -3.29
CA ARG A 229 26.60 -17.57 -2.64
C ARG A 229 25.09 -17.40 -2.70
N LYS A 230 24.43 -17.89 -3.76
CA LYS A 230 22.96 -17.95 -3.81
C LYS A 230 22.39 -18.73 -2.63
N ALA A 231 22.93 -19.93 -2.36
CA ALA A 231 22.45 -20.78 -1.28
C ALA A 231 22.70 -20.13 0.10
N SER A 232 23.88 -19.55 0.30
CA SER A 232 24.23 -18.86 1.55
C SER A 232 23.39 -17.60 1.77
N LEU A 233 23.16 -16.80 0.73
CA LEU A 233 22.28 -15.63 0.78
C LEU A 233 20.84 -16.04 1.08
N LYS A 234 20.33 -17.10 0.45
CA LYS A 234 18.99 -17.64 0.72
C LYS A 234 18.83 -18.03 2.19
N LYS A 235 19.84 -18.73 2.75
CA LYS A 235 19.86 -19.11 4.16
C LYS A 235 19.89 -17.88 5.06
N TYR A 236 20.78 -16.93 4.78
CA TYR A 236 20.92 -15.71 5.57
C TYR A 236 19.65 -14.86 5.57
N ILE A 237 19.04 -14.61 4.40
CA ILE A 237 17.77 -13.87 4.29
C ILE A 237 16.67 -14.52 5.13
N LYS A 238 16.59 -15.85 5.14
CA LYS A 238 15.62 -16.58 5.96
C LYS A 238 15.87 -16.40 7.47
N GLU A 239 17.12 -16.26 7.89
CA GLU A 239 17.46 -15.95 9.28
C GLU A 239 17.20 -14.47 9.61
N TYR A 240 17.48 -13.55 8.68
CA TYR A 240 17.29 -12.11 8.83
C TYR A 240 15.81 -11.69 8.96
N LEU A 241 14.90 -12.42 8.30
CA LEU A 241 13.46 -12.14 8.30
C LEU A 241 12.69 -12.75 9.48
N LYS A 242 13.35 -13.52 10.34
CA LYS A 242 12.78 -14.05 11.59
C LYS A 242 12.96 -13.06 12.73
#